data_AF-A0A0T9PMK0-F1
#
_entry.id   AF-A0A0T9PMK0-F1
#
_cell.length_a   1.000
_cell.length_b   1.000
_cell.length_c   1.000
_cell.angle_alpha   90.00
_cell.angle_beta   90.00
_cell.angle_gamma   90.00
#
_symmetry.space_group_name_H-M   'P 1'
#
loop_
_entity.id
_entity.type
_entity.pdbx_description
1 polymer ?
#
loop_
_entity_poly.entity_id
_entity_poly.type
_entity_poly.pdbx_seq_one_letter_code
_entity_poly.pdbx_strand_id
1 'polypeptide(L)'
;MSEAIVIDGDLLMFEPMFGARTVQVISPGIIRGTGHAQINGKKLCILGDEAQVNVPAVYYSSQFPTQGTGTITISLLDSSQQALHRTSGAPLIVKGQQFTATFLVEVPAMAPNMAPDNLSPSSGKGRFITQQNFATVN
;
A
#
# COMPACT_ATOMS: atom_id res chain seq x y z
N MET A 1 -13.59 20.21 -2.66
CA MET A 1 -12.11 20.21 -2.72
C MET A 1 -11.75 19.04 -3.60
N SER A 2 -10.98 19.31 -4.65
CA SER A 2 -10.74 18.38 -5.73
C SER A 2 -9.70 17.31 -5.31
N GLU A 3 -10.11 16.05 -5.22
CA GLU A 3 -9.25 14.93 -4.79
C GLU A 3 -8.57 14.28 -6.00
N ALA A 4 -7.25 14.13 -5.97
CA ALA A 4 -6.48 13.54 -7.07
C ALA A 4 -6.82 12.05 -7.23
N ILE A 5 -7.17 11.64 -8.45
CA ILE A 5 -7.46 10.23 -8.77
C ILE A 5 -6.16 9.45 -8.93
N VAL A 6 -6.10 8.28 -8.30
CA VAL A 6 -4.97 7.36 -8.43
C VAL A 6 -5.04 6.65 -9.77
N ILE A 7 -3.93 6.61 -10.48
CA ILE A 7 -3.83 6.01 -11.80
C ILE A 7 -2.78 4.91 -11.86
N ASP A 8 -2.82 4.15 -12.94
CA ASP A 8 -1.83 3.14 -13.24
C ASP A 8 -0.39 3.70 -13.21
N GLY A 9 0.46 3.04 -12.42
CA GLY A 9 1.85 3.44 -12.23
C GLY A 9 2.08 4.47 -11.11
N ASP A 10 1.04 4.87 -10.36
CA ASP A 10 1.23 5.68 -9.17
C ASP A 10 1.96 4.90 -8.07
N LEU A 11 2.72 5.63 -7.26
CA LEU A 11 3.57 5.07 -6.23
C LEU A 11 2.83 4.97 -4.90
N LEU A 12 3.21 3.99 -4.09
CA LEU A 12 2.75 3.86 -2.72
C LEU A 12 3.87 4.17 -1.75
N MET A 13 3.53 4.94 -0.71
CA MET A 13 4.41 5.24 0.39
C MET A 13 3.83 4.63 1.66
N PHE A 14 4.59 3.72 2.27
CA PHE A 14 4.22 3.08 3.54
C PHE A 14 4.97 3.75 4.68
N GLU A 15 4.34 3.83 5.84
CA GLU A 15 5.02 4.25 7.07
C GLU A 15 6.02 3.16 7.49
N PRO A 16 7.19 3.53 8.02
CA PRO A 16 8.21 2.56 8.37
C PRO A 16 7.85 1.71 9.59
N MET A 17 6.84 2.10 10.38
CA MET A 17 6.47 1.41 11.62
C MET A 17 5.22 0.56 11.41
N PHE A 18 5.35 -0.75 11.50
CA PHE A 18 4.24 -1.70 11.50
C PHE A 18 4.18 -2.37 12.87
N GLY A 19 3.37 -1.80 13.77
CA GLY A 19 3.39 -2.18 15.18
C GLY A 19 4.75 -1.89 15.83
N ALA A 20 5.41 -2.93 16.36
CA ALA A 20 6.74 -2.83 16.96
C ALA A 20 7.90 -3.08 15.97
N ARG A 21 7.59 -3.37 14.70
CA ARG A 21 8.58 -3.70 13.66
C ARG A 21 8.84 -2.49 12.78
N THR A 22 10.11 -2.26 12.46
CA THR A 22 10.50 -1.26 11.47
C THR A 22 10.62 -1.92 10.12
N VAL A 23 9.65 -1.68 9.22
CA VAL A 23 9.61 -2.24 7.88
C VAL A 23 10.18 -1.24 6.88
N GLN A 24 11.06 -1.73 6.01
CA GLN A 24 11.66 -1.00 4.92
C GLN A 24 11.30 -1.69 3.60
N VAL A 25 10.60 -0.97 2.73
CA VAL A 25 10.29 -1.45 1.38
C VAL A 25 11.58 -1.61 0.56
N ILE A 26 11.73 -2.77 -0.10
CA ILE A 26 12.89 -3.06 -0.96
C ILE A 26 12.70 -2.42 -2.33
N SER A 27 11.46 -2.42 -2.81
CA SER A 27 11.05 -1.78 -4.06
C SER A 27 9.91 -0.79 -3.81
N PRO A 28 9.84 0.32 -4.56
CA PRO A 28 8.67 1.19 -4.52
C PRO A 28 7.41 0.39 -4.83
N GLY A 29 6.38 0.52 -3.99
CA GLY A 29 5.08 -0.05 -4.30
C GLY A 29 4.48 0.69 -5.49
N ILE A 30 3.93 -0.04 -6.45
CA ILE A 30 3.22 0.52 -7.60
C ILE A 30 1.82 -0.10 -7.63
N ILE A 31 0.80 0.72 -7.83
CA ILE A 31 -0.57 0.26 -8.06
C ILE A 31 -0.85 0.18 -9.55
N ARG A 32 -1.57 -0.86 -9.95
CA ARG A 32 -2.01 -1.06 -11.33
C ARG A 32 -3.49 -0.80 -11.45
N GLY A 33 -3.87 0.08 -12.38
CA GLY A 33 -5.26 0.40 -12.64
C GLY A 33 -5.90 -0.57 -13.63
N THR A 34 -7.00 -1.21 -13.26
CA THR A 34 -7.79 -2.05 -14.17
C THR A 34 -9.06 -1.35 -14.68
N GLY A 35 -9.30 -0.11 -14.24
CA GLY A 35 -10.46 0.67 -14.65
C GLY A 35 -10.59 0.84 -16.16
N HIS A 36 -11.84 0.83 -16.65
CA HIS A 36 -12.15 1.09 -18.05
C HIS A 36 -11.84 2.53 -18.47
N ALA A 37 -12.02 3.48 -17.55
CA ALA A 37 -11.71 4.88 -17.76
C ALA A 37 -10.18 5.09 -17.78
N GLN A 38 -9.73 5.94 -18.69
CA GLN A 38 -8.32 6.31 -18.82
C GLN A 38 -8.19 7.81 -18.86
N ILE A 39 -7.13 8.33 -18.23
CA ILE A 39 -6.75 9.73 -18.29
C ILE A 39 -5.31 9.78 -18.78
N ASN A 40 -5.07 10.54 -19.86
CA ASN A 40 -3.76 10.64 -20.50
C ASN A 40 -3.14 9.28 -20.87
N GLY A 41 -3.97 8.32 -21.30
CA GLY A 41 -3.52 6.96 -21.68
C GLY A 41 -3.18 6.04 -20.51
N LYS A 42 -3.35 6.50 -19.26
CA LYS A 42 -3.22 5.67 -18.05
C LYS A 42 -4.59 5.27 -17.53
N LYS A 43 -4.74 4.01 -17.17
CA LYS A 43 -5.99 3.48 -16.57
C LYS A 43 -6.19 4.04 -15.17
N LEU A 44 -7.43 4.33 -14.83
CA LEU A 44 -7.78 4.71 -13.47
C LEU A 44 -7.77 3.49 -12.55
N CYS A 45 -7.33 3.67 -11.32
CA CYS A 45 -7.43 2.64 -10.29
C CYS A 45 -8.86 2.61 -9.73
N ILE A 46 -9.44 1.42 -9.65
CA ILE A 46 -10.76 1.16 -9.09
C ILE A 46 -10.66 0.25 -7.88
N LEU A 47 -11.69 0.26 -7.04
CA LEU A 47 -11.78 -0.61 -5.86
C LEU A 47 -11.64 -2.09 -6.28
N GLY A 48 -10.71 -2.79 -5.66
CA GLY A 48 -10.24 -4.13 -6.02
C GLY A 48 -8.83 -4.14 -6.60
N ASP A 49 -8.34 -3.04 -7.17
CA ASP A 49 -6.97 -2.92 -7.68
C ASP A 49 -5.93 -2.92 -6.54
N GLU A 50 -6.30 -2.41 -5.36
CA GLU A 50 -5.44 -2.41 -4.18
C GLU A 50 -5.06 -3.82 -3.72
N ALA A 51 -5.92 -4.82 -3.97
CA ALA A 51 -5.66 -6.20 -3.61
C ALA A 51 -4.54 -6.83 -4.45
N GLN A 52 -4.21 -6.24 -5.61
CA GLN A 52 -3.10 -6.67 -6.45
C GLN A 52 -1.76 -6.07 -5.98
N VAL A 53 -1.79 -5.13 -5.04
CA VAL A 53 -0.58 -4.50 -4.51
C VAL A 53 0.11 -5.47 -3.57
N ASN A 54 1.28 -5.93 -4.01
CA ASN A 54 2.20 -6.75 -3.25
C ASN A 54 3.58 -6.07 -3.33
N VAL A 55 4.08 -5.63 -2.18
CA VAL A 55 5.35 -4.89 -2.10
C VAL A 55 6.33 -5.65 -1.22
N PRO A 56 7.42 -6.19 -1.78
CA PRO A 56 8.42 -6.89 -0.99
C PRO A 56 9.14 -5.90 -0.07
N ALA A 57 9.25 -6.27 1.20
CA ALA A 57 9.85 -5.45 2.23
C ALA A 57 10.70 -6.30 3.18
N VAL A 58 11.72 -5.67 3.75
CA VAL A 58 12.49 -6.24 4.87
C VAL A 58 12.05 -5.57 6.15
N TYR A 59 12.21 -6.25 7.28
CA TYR A 59 11.91 -5.63 8.57
C TYR A 59 13.03 -5.86 9.56
N TYR A 60 13.16 -4.88 10.43
CA TYR A 60 14.12 -4.82 11.51
C TYR A 60 13.39 -4.83 12.84
N SER A 61 13.99 -5.50 13.81
CA SER A 61 13.54 -5.51 15.19
C SER A 61 14.76 -5.28 16.07
N SER A 62 14.61 -4.47 17.12
CA SER A 62 15.71 -4.20 18.06
C SER A 62 16.18 -5.46 18.80
N GLN A 63 15.35 -6.49 18.86
CA GLN A 63 15.66 -7.77 19.50
C GLN A 63 16.45 -8.73 18.59
N PHE A 64 16.39 -8.54 17.27
CA PHE A 64 16.94 -9.47 16.30
C PHE A 64 17.93 -8.77 15.35
N PRO A 65 19.22 -9.11 15.38
CA PRO A 65 20.22 -8.48 14.51
C PRO A 65 20.07 -8.89 13.04
N THR A 66 19.50 -10.07 12.76
CA THR A 66 19.23 -10.52 11.40
C THR A 66 17.86 -10.01 10.98
N GLN A 67 17.81 -9.17 9.95
CA GLN A 67 16.55 -8.70 9.36
C GLN A 67 15.71 -9.87 8.84
N GLY A 68 14.39 -9.76 9.00
CA GLY A 68 13.46 -10.67 8.34
C GLY A 68 12.95 -10.08 7.03
N THR A 69 12.26 -10.90 6.26
CA THR A 69 11.65 -10.48 4.99
C THR A 69 10.18 -10.82 4.96
N GLY A 70 9.44 -10.05 4.16
CA GLY A 70 8.02 -10.28 3.99
C GLY A 70 7.45 -9.38 2.92
N THR A 71 6.14 -9.31 2.93
CA THR A 71 5.36 -8.66 1.90
C THR A 71 4.36 -7.71 2.53
N ILE A 72 4.29 -6.48 2.03
CA ILE A 72 3.25 -5.51 2.41
C ILE A 72 2.09 -5.63 1.41
N THR A 73 0.90 -5.80 1.94
CA THR A 73 -0.36 -5.74 1.20
C THR A 73 -1.24 -4.62 1.73
N ILE A 74 -2.19 -4.16 0.91
CA ILE A 74 -3.21 -3.21 1.35
C ILE A 74 -4.40 -4.00 1.87
N SER A 75 -4.74 -3.80 3.13
CA SER A 75 -5.84 -4.54 3.78
C SER A 75 -7.15 -3.78 3.73
N LEU A 76 -7.10 -2.46 3.88
CA LEU A 76 -8.31 -1.64 3.88
C LEU A 76 -8.01 -0.23 3.38
N LEU A 77 -8.74 0.20 2.35
CA LEU A 77 -8.79 1.60 1.93
C LEU A 77 -9.72 2.38 2.84
N ASP A 78 -9.32 3.59 3.19
CA ASP A 78 -10.20 4.50 3.94
C ASP A 78 -11.35 5.00 3.03
N SER A 79 -12.46 5.42 3.63
CA SER A 79 -13.59 5.97 2.88
C SER A 79 -13.21 7.27 2.13
N SER A 80 -12.24 8.02 2.64
CA SER A 80 -11.67 9.19 1.94
C SER A 80 -10.91 8.85 0.67
N GLN A 81 -10.50 7.59 0.49
CA GLN A 81 -9.78 7.11 -0.69
C GLN A 81 -10.71 6.50 -1.73
N GLN A 82 -12.02 6.53 -1.50
CA GLN A 82 -13.02 5.99 -2.40
C GLN A 82 -13.87 7.13 -2.95
N ALA A 83 -13.77 7.40 -4.25
CA ALA A 83 -14.65 8.34 -4.90
C ALA A 83 -16.06 7.72 -5.00
N LEU A 84 -17.00 8.29 -4.25
CA LEU A 84 -18.41 7.89 -4.26
C LEU A 84 -19.10 8.15 -5.61
N HIS A 85 -18.50 8.98 -6.46
CA HIS A 85 -19.07 9.33 -7.76
C HIS A 85 -18.91 8.17 -8.76
N ARG A 86 -19.92 7.30 -8.78
CA ARG A 86 -20.05 6.16 -9.70
C ARG A 86 -20.36 6.65 -11.11
N THR A 87 -19.36 6.86 -11.96
CA THR A 87 -19.63 7.23 -13.36
C THR A 87 -19.92 6.03 -14.26
N SER A 88 -19.48 4.82 -13.92
CA SER A 88 -19.88 3.55 -14.57
C SER A 88 -19.11 2.38 -13.92
N GLY A 89 -19.64 1.78 -12.84
CA GLY A 89 -19.08 0.55 -12.25
C GLY A 89 -18.52 0.68 -10.82
N ALA A 90 -17.31 0.15 -10.60
CA ALA A 90 -16.63 0.14 -9.30
C ALA A 90 -16.18 1.56 -8.89
N PRO A 91 -16.15 1.87 -7.57
CA PRO A 91 -15.64 3.16 -7.08
C PRO A 91 -14.20 3.42 -7.55
N LEU A 92 -13.88 4.65 -7.91
CA LEU A 92 -12.51 5.04 -8.24
C LEU A 92 -11.69 5.24 -6.96
N ILE A 93 -10.42 4.88 -7.01
CA ILE A 93 -9.49 5.14 -5.91
C ILE A 93 -8.93 6.56 -6.08
N VAL A 94 -9.04 7.36 -5.03
CA VAL A 94 -8.44 8.69 -4.94
C VAL A 94 -7.34 8.71 -3.89
N LYS A 95 -6.48 9.71 -3.95
CA LYS A 95 -5.34 9.88 -3.04
C LYS A 95 -5.78 9.80 -1.58
N GLY A 96 -6.82 10.57 -1.22
CA GLY A 96 -7.37 10.66 0.12
C GLY A 96 -6.29 10.88 1.19
N GLN A 97 -6.53 10.32 2.38
CA GLN A 97 -5.62 10.44 3.53
C GLN A 97 -4.58 9.30 3.58
N GLN A 98 -4.99 8.15 4.12
CA GLN A 98 -4.13 6.98 4.36
C GLN A 98 -4.97 5.71 4.26
N PHE A 99 -4.38 4.61 3.81
CA PHE A 99 -4.94 3.26 3.89
C PHE A 99 -4.27 2.45 5.00
N THR A 100 -4.95 1.39 5.42
CA THR A 100 -4.39 0.36 6.30
C THR A 100 -3.65 -0.66 5.45
N ALA A 101 -2.37 -0.83 5.74
CA ALA A 101 -1.52 -1.84 5.13
C ALA A 101 -1.23 -2.95 6.15
N THR A 102 -1.03 -4.18 5.69
CA THR A 102 -0.59 -5.29 6.52
C THR A 102 0.71 -5.84 5.99
N PHE A 103 1.68 -5.99 6.88
CA PHE A 103 2.94 -6.66 6.60
C PHE A 103 2.84 -8.13 7.01
N LEU A 104 2.97 -9.00 6.03
CA LEU A 104 3.00 -10.45 6.17
C LEU A 104 4.46 -10.90 6.22
N VAL A 105 4.88 -11.44 7.36
CA VAL A 105 6.23 -11.98 7.53
C VAL A 105 6.33 -13.30 6.79
N GLU A 106 7.29 -13.42 5.87
CA GLU A 106 7.59 -14.67 5.16
C GLU A 106 8.79 -15.37 5.79
N VAL A 107 9.85 -14.60 6.06
CA VAL A 107 11.06 -15.06 6.74
C VAL A 107 11.20 -14.26 8.04
N PRO A 108 11.16 -14.91 9.21
CA PRO A 108 11.25 -14.22 10.48
C PRO A 108 12.68 -13.72 10.72
N ALA A 109 12.78 -12.60 11.42
CA ALA A 109 14.04 -12.10 11.94
C ALA A 109 14.65 -13.11 12.93
N MET A 110 15.98 -13.26 12.88
CA MET A 110 16.70 -14.28 13.65
C MET A 110 17.78 -13.65 14.54
N ALA A 111 18.01 -14.26 15.69
CA ALA A 111 19.13 -13.98 16.58
C ALA A 111 19.82 -15.29 16.96
N PRO A 112 21.16 -15.30 17.12
CA PRO A 112 21.90 -16.52 17.43
C PRO A 112 21.49 -17.20 18.75
N ASN A 113 20.95 -16.44 19.70
CA ASN A 113 20.63 -16.93 21.06
C ASN A 113 19.13 -16.87 21.40
N MET A 114 18.24 -16.64 20.44
CA MET A 114 16.78 -16.56 20.67
C MET A 114 16.02 -17.31 19.59
N ALA A 115 14.79 -17.74 19.92
CA ALA A 115 13.87 -18.27 18.93
C ALA A 115 13.59 -17.22 17.83
N PRO A 116 13.34 -17.64 16.57
CA PRO A 116 12.95 -16.72 15.51
C PRO A 116 11.71 -15.89 15.88
N ASP A 117 11.63 -14.69 15.32
CA ASP A 117 10.49 -13.80 15.50
C ASP A 117 9.16 -14.46 15.05
N ASN A 118 8.04 -13.99 15.59
CA ASN A 118 6.74 -14.58 15.25
C ASN A 118 6.32 -14.23 13.82
N LEU A 119 5.72 -15.18 13.11
CA LEU A 119 5.17 -14.93 11.76
C LEU A 119 3.84 -14.17 11.76
N SER A 120 3.45 -13.57 12.89
CA SER A 120 2.18 -12.86 12.98
C SER A 120 2.21 -11.62 12.08
N PRO A 121 1.14 -11.36 11.30
CA PRO A 121 1.04 -10.14 10.51
C PRO A 121 1.07 -8.90 11.41
N SER A 122 1.59 -7.80 10.87
CA SER A 122 1.61 -6.51 11.55
C SER A 122 0.84 -5.48 10.73
N SER A 123 -0.02 -4.71 11.37
CA SER A 123 -0.74 -3.62 10.72
C SER A 123 0.10 -2.34 10.73
N GLY A 124 0.03 -1.60 9.64
CA GLY A 124 0.64 -0.30 9.47
C GLY A 124 -0.23 0.58 8.59
N LYS A 125 0.32 1.72 8.19
CA LYS A 125 -0.38 2.69 7.34
C LYS A 125 0.43 2.99 6.10
N GLY A 126 -0.26 3.38 5.05
CA GLY A 126 0.36 3.91 3.85
C GLY A 126 -0.52 4.93 3.16
N ARG A 127 0.01 5.55 2.11
CA ARG A 127 -0.68 6.54 1.31
C ARG A 127 -0.27 6.43 -0.15
N PHE A 128 -1.17 6.86 -1.03
CA PHE A 128 -0.87 6.97 -2.45
C PHE A 128 -0.11 8.27 -2.74
N ILE A 129 0.89 8.15 -3.60
CA ILE A 129 1.65 9.28 -4.14
C ILE A 129 1.24 9.43 -5.60
N THR A 130 0.26 10.31 -5.82
CA THR A 130 -0.21 10.66 -7.16
C THR A 130 0.86 11.50 -7.85
N GLN A 131 1.26 11.08 -9.06
CA GLN A 131 2.21 11.87 -9.86
C GLN A 131 1.54 13.01 -10.63
N GLN A 132 0.20 13.06 -10.63
CA GLN A 132 -0.58 14.09 -11.30
C GLN A 132 -1.67 14.68 -10.39
N ASN A 133 -2.04 15.93 -10.69
CA ASN A 133 -3.19 16.63 -10.09
C ASN A 133 -4.27 17.01 -11.12
N PHE A 134 -4.17 16.53 -12.37
CA PHE A 134 -5.12 16.92 -13.44
C PHE A 134 -6.45 16.18 -13.35
N ALA A 135 -6.43 14.95 -12.84
CA ALA A 135 -7.63 14.15 -12.62
C ALA A 135 -8.11 14.36 -11.19
N THR A 136 -9.20 15.10 -11.03
CA THR A 136 -9.77 15.31 -9.71
C THR A 136 -11.27 15.04 -9.64
N VAL A 137 -11.72 14.42 -8.55
CA VAL A 137 -13.14 14.26 -8.24
C VAL A 137 -13.56 15.36 -7.27
N ASN A 138 -14.77 15.89 -7.43
CA ASN A 138 -15.35 16.97 -6.62
C ASN A 138 -16.51 16.47 -5.78
#